data_AF-A0A9Q0JCF6-F1
#
_entry.id   AF-A0A9Q0JCF6-F1
#
_cell.length_a   1.000
_cell.length_b   1.000
_cell.length_c   1.000
_cell.angle_alpha   90.00
_cell.angle_beta   90.00
_cell.angle_gamma   90.00
#
_symmetry.space_group_name_H-M   'P 1'
#
loop_
_entity.id
_entity.type
_entity.pdbx_description
1 polymer ?
#
loop_
_entity_poly.entity_id
_entity_poly.type
_entity_poly.pdbx_seq_one_letter_code
_entity_poly.pdbx_strand_id
1 'polypeptide(L)' 'MQLHPRHFGRNLRENLVSKLMKDVEGTCSGRHGFVVAITGIESVGKGLIRDGTGFATF' A
#
# COMPACT_ATOMS: atom_id res chain seq x y z
N MET A 1 -3.71 -2.36 -2.96
CA MET A 1 -3.17 -0.98 -2.84
C MET A 1 -2.77 -0.45 -4.21
N GLN A 2 -2.95 0.84 -4.52
CA GLN A 2 -2.47 1.44 -5.79
C GLN A 2 -1.24 2.34 -5.58
N LEU A 3 -0.19 2.14 -6.37
CA LEU A 3 1.05 2.91 -6.31
C LEU A 3 1.28 3.69 -7.62
N HIS A 4 1.57 4.98 -7.49
CA HIS A 4 1.85 5.87 -8.62
C HIS A 4 3.20 5.53 -9.28
N PRO A 5 3.33 5.58 -10.63
CA PRO A 5 4.56 5.23 -11.35
C PRO A 5 5.84 5.91 -10.86
N ARG A 6 5.75 7.18 -10.45
CA ARG A 6 6.85 7.96 -9.85
C ARG A 6 7.60 7.26 -8.71
N HIS A 7 6.97 6.30 -8.03
CA HIS A 7 7.54 5.58 -6.88
C HIS A 7 8.13 4.22 -7.27
N PHE A 8 8.11 3.87 -8.56
CA PHE A 8 8.76 2.67 -9.07
C PHE A 8 10.28 2.83 -9.00
N GLY A 9 10.98 1.74 -8.65
CA GLY A 9 12.43 1.72 -8.55
C GLY A 9 12.91 1.11 -7.24
N ARG A 10 14.13 1.47 -6.82
CA ARG A 10 14.83 0.84 -5.68
C ARG A 10 14.03 0.87 -4.38
N ASN A 11 13.25 1.93 -4.15
CA ASN A 11 12.53 2.15 -2.90
C ASN A 11 11.05 1.72 -2.97
N LEU A 12 10.69 0.87 -3.93
CA LEU A 12 9.31 0.43 -4.15
C LEU A 12 8.69 -0.15 -2.86
N ARG A 13 9.44 -1.00 -2.15
CA ARG A 13 8.98 -1.63 -0.92
C ARG A 13 8.72 -0.59 0.18
N GLU A 14 9.67 0.31 0.44
CA GLU A 14 9.45 1.35 1.46
C GLU A 14 8.28 2.26 1.12
N ASN A 15 8.12 2.63 -0.16
CA ASN A 15 7.00 3.44 -0.62
C ASN A 15 5.66 2.73 -0.42
N LEU A 16 5.58 1.41 -0.64
CA LEU A 16 4.39 0.60 -0.36
C LEU A 16 4.08 0.54 1.15
N VAL A 17 5.10 0.30 1.99
CA VAL A 17 4.93 0.25 3.45
C VAL A 17 4.44 1.60 3.98
N SER A 18 5.11 2.68 3.58
CA SER A 18 4.78 4.04 3.99
C SER A 18 3.36 4.41 3.57
N LYS A 19 2.96 4.03 2.34
CA LYS A 19 1.60 4.22 1.87
C LYS A 19 0.59 3.40 2.67
N LEU A 20 0.91 2.15 3.03
CA LEU A 20 0.03 1.31 3.84
C LEU A 20 -0.24 1.98 5.18
N MET A 21 0.83 2.31 5.92
CA MET A 21 0.71 2.96 7.22
C MET A 21 -0.15 4.22 7.13
N LYS A 22 0.14 5.09 6.16
CA LYS A 22 -0.61 6.33 5.95
C LYS A 22 -2.09 6.11 5.63
N ASP A 23 -2.41 5.09 4.84
CA ASP A 23 -3.79 4.87 4.36
C ASP A 23 -4.65 4.14 5.42
N VAL A 24 -4.06 3.35 6.32
CA VAL A 24 -4.82 2.47 7.24
C VAL A 24 -4.71 2.87 8.72
N GLU A 25 -3.54 3.31 9.19
CA GLU A 25 -3.38 3.67 10.60
C GLU A 25 -4.24 4.89 10.95
N GLY A 26 -4.94 4.82 12.08
CA GLY A 26 -5.86 5.86 12.51
C GLY A 26 -7.23 5.84 11.83
N THR A 27 -7.53 4.82 11.00
CA THR A 27 -8.84 4.69 10.35
C THR A 27 -9.78 3.76 11.12
N CYS A 28 -11.08 4.04 11.05
CA CYS A 28 -12.13 3.14 11.53
C CYS A 28 -12.58 2.19 10.42
N SER A 29 -12.34 0.89 10.60
CA SER A 29 -12.97 -0.16 9.81
C SER A 29 -14.32 -0.53 10.44
N GLY A 30 -15.42 -0.39 9.69
CA GLY A 30 -16.75 -0.79 10.19
C GLY A 30 -16.85 -2.28 10.60
N ARG A 31 -15.91 -3.12 10.12
CA ARG A 31 -15.85 -4.55 10.45
C ARG A 31 -14.90 -4.88 11.61
N HIS A 32 -13.84 -4.10 11.80
CA HIS A 32 -12.72 -4.45 12.70
C HIS A 32 -12.42 -3.39 13.78
N GLY A 33 -13.15 -2.27 13.79
CA GLY A 33 -12.92 -1.18 14.72
C GLY A 33 -11.80 -0.23 14.28
N PHE A 34 -11.15 0.41 15.25
CA PHE A 34 -10.11 1.41 14.99
C PHE A 34 -8.73 0.75 14.80
N VAL A 35 -8.07 1.04 13.68
CA VAL A 35 -6.73 0.52 13.37
C VAL A 35 -5.68 1.40 14.03
N VAL A 36 -4.97 0.87 15.02
CA VAL A 36 -3.97 1.63 15.79
C VAL A 36 -2.60 1.66 15.11
N ALA A 37 -2.11 0.49 14.67
CA ALA A 37 -0.79 0.36 14.06
C ALA A 37 -0.70 -0.89 13.16
N ILE A 38 0.12 -0.80 12.11
CA ILE A 38 0.55 -1.95 11.31
C ILE A 38 1.72 -2.63 12.03
N THR A 39 1.58 -3.91 12.37
CA THR A 39 2.59 -4.66 13.13
C THR A 39 3.68 -5.28 12.27
N GLY A 40 3.43 -5.48 10.98
CA GLY A 40 4.40 -6.07 10.07
C GLY A 40 3.83 -6.31 8.67
N ILE A 41 4.71 -6.64 7.73
CA ILE A 41 4.35 -7.05 6.38
C ILE A 41 5.00 -8.41 6.11
N GLU A 42 4.16 -9.43 5.98
CA GLU A 42 4.60 -10.81 5.75
C GLU A 42 5.15 -11.00 4.34
N SER A 43 4.41 -10.56 3.32
CA SER A 43 4.82 -10.67 1.92
C SER A 43 4.24 -9.55 1.06
N VAL A 44 4.90 -9.28 -0.07
CA VAL A 44 4.42 -8.34 -1.08
C VAL A 44 4.32 -9.13 -2.39
N GLY A 45 3.10 -9.21 -2.94
CA GLY A 45 2.84 -9.91 -4.19
C GLY A 45 3.43 -9.22 -5.42
N LYS A 46 3.33 -9.89 -6.58
CA LYS A 46 3.67 -9.26 -7.86
C LYS A 46 2.63 -8.18 -8.17
N GLY A 47 3.09 -6.96 -8.43
CA GLY A 47 2.22 -5.86 -8.83
C GLY A 47 1.68 -6.04 -10.24
N LEU A 48 0.44 -5.60 -10.47
CA LEU A 48 -0.21 -5.56 -11.78
C LEU A 48 -0.36 -4.10 -12.23
N ILE A 49 0.13 -3.77 -13.43
CA ILE A 49 -0.07 -2.43 -14.00
C ILE A 49 -1.52 -2.27 -14.47
N ARG A 50 -2.12 -1.13 -14.14
CA ARG A 50 -3.46 -0.74 -14.57
C ARG A 50 -3.39 0.03 -15.87
N ASP A 51 -4.14 -0.44 -16.85
CA ASP A 51 -4.23 0.20 -18.16
C ASP A 51 -4.79 1.63 -18.04
N GLY A 52 -4.28 2.52 -18.88
CA GLY A 52 -4.71 3.92 -18.96
C GLY A 52 -4.14 4.85 -17.89
N THR A 53 -3.77 4.35 -16.69
CA THR A 53 -3.21 5.19 -15.62
C THR A 53 -1.74 4.88 -15.32
N GLY A 54 -1.28 3.67 -15.64
CA GLY A 54 0.07 3.21 -15.33
C GLY A 54 0.29 2.86 -13.85
N PHE A 55 -0.69 3.07 -12.98
CA PHE A 55 -0.57 2.70 -11.57
C PHE A 55 -0.38 1.20 -11.41
N ALA A 56 0.45 0.81 -10.43
CA ALA A 56 0.58 -0.59 -10.06
C ALA A 56 -0.37 -0.92 -8.91
N THR A 57 -1.10 -2.03 -9.02
CA THR A 57 -1.89 -2.60 -7.92
C THR A 57 -1.16 -3.79 -7.33
N PHE A 58 -1.02 -3.79 -6.00
CA PHE A 58 -0.48 -4.87 -5.19
C PHE A 58 -1.54 -5.41 -4.23
#